data_AF-A0A395UUI2-F1
#
_entry.id   AF-A0A395UUI2-F1
#
_cell.length_a   1.000
_cell.length_b   1.000
_cell.length_c   1.000
_cell.angle_alpha   90.00
_cell.angle_beta   90.00
_cell.angle_gamma   90.00
#
_symmetry.space_group_name_H-M   'P 1'
#
loop_
_entity.id
_entity.type
_entity.pdbx_description
1 polymer ?
#
loop_
_entity_poly.entity_id
_entity_poly.type
_entity_poly.pdbx_seq_one_letter_code
_entity_poly.pdbx_strand_id
1 'polypeptide(L)'
;MQHGFGESEISWTTTGKANIILDNLIEMGKIKPFTLVMSDGMVQEKVGSEERLNHVLLERMLVEEIIPMAEKKYQFGGCKEKRGMAGLSMGSVQTTRTICDHPDLFSEVGIFSGFIRDNIEGNPDRDAVGRKPYEQTHLKAMDDPDFNNYFHTFFRCIGDNDCFRSRFLEEDAIIQEKGVHEIRKIYPGGHDWNVWRPCFTDFAQMIFR
;
A
#
# COMPACT_ATOMS: atom_id res chain seq x y z
N MET A 1 -1.11 -6.95 0.31
CA MET A 1 -2.10 -6.05 0.94
C MET A 1 -1.63 -5.73 2.34
N GLN A 2 -1.41 -4.46 2.67
CA GLN A 2 -0.85 -4.01 3.95
C GLN A 2 -1.88 -3.30 4.82
N HIS A 3 -1.80 -3.51 6.13
CA HIS A 3 -2.65 -2.88 7.14
C HIS A 3 -2.03 -1.58 7.68
N GLY A 4 -2.75 -0.90 8.57
CA GLY A 4 -2.31 0.33 9.22
C GLY A 4 -1.46 0.10 10.46
N PHE A 5 -1.04 1.20 11.10
CA PHE A 5 -0.30 1.14 12.36
C PHE A 5 -1.17 0.58 13.49
N GLY A 6 -0.63 -0.31 14.31
CA GLY A 6 -1.35 -0.93 15.44
C GLY A 6 -2.31 -2.06 15.03
N GLU A 7 -2.30 -2.44 13.76
CA GLU A 7 -3.00 -3.59 13.20
C GLU A 7 -2.02 -4.73 12.92
N SER A 8 -2.52 -5.86 12.42
CA SER A 8 -1.68 -7.00 12.01
C SER A 8 -2.17 -7.68 10.72
N GLU A 9 -1.48 -8.74 10.29
CA GLU A 9 -1.73 -9.55 9.10
C GLU A 9 -3.16 -10.11 8.98
N ILE A 10 -3.89 -10.24 10.09
CA ILE A 10 -5.27 -10.75 10.09
C ILE A 10 -6.32 -9.67 9.81
N SER A 11 -5.97 -8.39 9.91
CA SER A 11 -6.93 -7.27 10.01
C SER A 11 -7.80 -7.12 8.77
N TRP A 12 -7.22 -7.31 7.58
CA TRP A 12 -7.95 -7.29 6.32
C TRP A 12 -8.99 -8.41 6.22
N THR A 13 -8.72 -9.59 6.78
CA THR A 13 -9.68 -10.70 6.83
C THR A 13 -10.75 -10.44 7.90
N THR A 14 -10.34 -10.02 9.10
CA THR A 14 -11.25 -9.93 10.27
C THR A 14 -12.12 -8.69 10.22
N THR A 15 -11.52 -7.50 10.30
CA THR A 15 -12.23 -6.22 10.30
C THR A 15 -12.50 -5.75 8.88
N GLY A 16 -11.55 -5.97 7.96
CA GLY A 16 -11.68 -5.59 6.55
C GLY A 16 -12.63 -6.46 5.75
N LYS A 17 -12.99 -7.66 6.22
CA LYS A 17 -13.88 -8.60 5.50
C LYS A 17 -13.43 -8.86 4.06
N ALA A 18 -12.13 -8.79 3.77
CA ALA A 18 -11.58 -8.87 2.42
C ALA A 18 -11.99 -10.17 1.72
N ASN A 19 -12.00 -11.29 2.43
CA ASN A 19 -12.47 -12.57 1.88
C ASN A 19 -13.94 -12.50 1.44
N ILE A 20 -14.84 -11.94 2.26
CA ILE A 20 -16.27 -11.79 1.91
C ILE A 20 -16.45 -10.84 0.73
N ILE A 21 -15.69 -9.74 0.69
CA ILE A 21 -15.72 -8.79 -0.43
C ILE A 21 -15.30 -9.50 -1.72
N LEU A 22 -14.20 -10.25 -1.70
CA LEU A 22 -13.71 -10.97 -2.87
C LEU A 22 -14.66 -12.08 -3.31
N ASP A 23 -15.18 -12.89 -2.39
CA ASP A 23 -16.16 -13.95 -2.70
C ASP A 23 -17.40 -13.36 -3.40
N ASN A 24 -17.94 -12.26 -2.87
CA ASN A 24 -19.09 -11.59 -3.47
C ASN A 24 -18.76 -11.02 -4.86
N LEU A 25 -17.59 -10.39 -5.04
CA LEU A 25 -17.19 -9.83 -6.32
C LEU A 25 -16.94 -10.92 -7.38
N ILE A 26 -16.40 -12.07 -6.97
CA ILE A 26 -16.20 -13.25 -7.84
C ILE A 26 -17.56 -13.82 -8.26
N GLU A 27 -18.47 -14.05 -7.31
CA GLU A 27 -19.81 -14.57 -7.60
C GLU A 27 -20.61 -13.63 -8.52
N MET A 28 -20.46 -12.31 -8.33
CA MET A 28 -21.08 -11.31 -9.19
C MET A 28 -20.40 -11.17 -10.58
N GLY A 29 -19.30 -11.89 -10.84
CA GLY A 29 -18.54 -11.79 -12.09
C GLY A 29 -17.86 -10.42 -12.29
N LYS A 30 -17.63 -9.67 -11.21
CA LYS A 30 -17.07 -8.31 -11.25
C LYS A 30 -15.54 -8.29 -11.28
N ILE A 31 -14.90 -9.37 -10.86
CA ILE A 31 -13.44 -9.51 -10.84
C ILE A 31 -13.00 -10.87 -11.38
N LYS A 32 -11.79 -10.94 -11.95
CA LYS A 32 -11.10 -12.21 -12.13
C LYS A 32 -10.60 -12.68 -10.76
N PRO A 33 -10.73 -13.98 -10.41
CA PRO A 33 -10.18 -14.48 -9.15
C PRO A 33 -8.68 -14.22 -9.03
N PHE A 34 -8.23 -13.73 -7.87
CA PHE A 34 -6.82 -13.51 -7.56
C PHE A 34 -6.53 -13.83 -6.08
N THR A 35 -5.26 -14.05 -5.76
CA THR A 35 -4.82 -14.32 -4.38
C THR A 35 -4.51 -13.03 -3.64
N LEU A 36 -4.97 -12.92 -2.39
CA LEU A 36 -4.62 -11.83 -1.49
C LEU A 36 -3.60 -12.31 -0.45
N VAL A 37 -2.37 -11.78 -0.50
CA VAL A 37 -1.34 -12.00 0.53
C VAL A 37 -1.37 -10.83 1.51
N MET A 38 -1.51 -11.15 2.80
CA MET A 38 -1.53 -10.20 3.91
C MET A 38 -0.39 -10.60 4.86
N SER A 39 0.57 -9.70 5.07
CA SER A 39 1.70 -9.89 5.98
C SER A 39 1.61 -8.87 7.11
N ASP A 40 2.39 -9.09 8.17
CA ASP A 40 2.50 -8.13 9.25
C ASP A 40 3.48 -7.02 8.86
N GLY A 41 2.97 -5.80 8.71
CA GLY A 41 3.74 -4.60 8.42
C GLY A 41 4.41 -3.98 9.66
N MET A 42 4.14 -4.48 10.87
CA MET A 42 4.74 -4.03 12.13
C MET A 42 6.11 -4.66 12.39
N VAL A 43 6.96 -4.76 11.36
CA VAL A 43 8.26 -5.46 11.43
C VAL A 43 9.14 -4.84 12.50
N GLN A 44 9.64 -5.67 13.42
CA GLN A 44 10.52 -5.23 14.50
C GLN A 44 11.97 -5.59 14.21
N GLU A 45 12.87 -4.73 14.64
CA GLU A 45 14.30 -4.98 14.66
C GLU A 45 14.85 -4.92 16.08
N LYS A 46 15.88 -5.72 16.35
CA LYS A 46 16.56 -5.71 17.63
C LYS A 46 17.64 -4.63 17.65
N VAL A 47 17.44 -3.58 18.43
CA VAL A 47 18.42 -2.51 18.67
C VAL A 47 18.95 -2.67 20.10
N GLY A 48 20.12 -3.29 20.23
CA GLY A 48 20.66 -3.67 21.54
C GLY A 48 19.82 -4.77 22.21
N SER A 49 19.21 -4.45 23.36
CA SER A 49 18.33 -5.37 24.09
C SER A 49 16.84 -5.16 23.81
N GLU A 50 16.48 -4.13 23.04
CA GLU A 50 15.08 -3.75 22.78
C GLU A 50 14.66 -4.16 21.38
N GLU A 51 13.39 -4.53 21.23
CA GLU A 51 12.73 -4.65 19.94
C GLU A 51 12.05 -3.33 19.60
N ARG A 52 12.36 -2.78 18.43
CA ARG A 52 11.85 -1.50 17.96
C ARG A 52 11.18 -1.69 16.62
N LEU A 53 10.01 -1.07 16.46
CA LEU A 53 9.31 -1.06 15.17
C LEU A 53 10.20 -0.39 14.11
N ASN A 54 10.53 -1.14 13.06
CA ASN A 54 11.22 -0.62 11.90
C ASN A 54 10.38 -0.86 10.63
N HIS A 55 9.56 0.14 10.30
CA HIS A 55 8.66 0.09 9.15
C HIS A 55 9.37 -0.03 7.79
N VAL A 56 10.68 0.23 7.71
CA VAL A 56 11.44 0.15 6.44
C VAL A 56 11.89 -1.27 6.11
N LEU A 57 11.84 -2.19 7.08
CA LEU A 57 12.23 -3.58 6.85
C LEU A 57 11.17 -4.38 6.09
N LEU A 58 9.92 -3.91 6.05
CA LEU A 58 8.85 -4.60 5.35
C LEU A 58 9.15 -4.77 3.86
N GLU A 59 9.72 -3.76 3.21
CA GLU A 59 10.07 -3.83 1.79
C GLU A 59 11.03 -5.00 1.53
N ARG A 60 12.15 -5.06 2.27
CA ARG A 60 13.13 -6.13 2.13
C ARG A 60 12.49 -7.50 2.39
N MET A 61 11.73 -7.62 3.48
CA MET A 61 11.03 -8.87 3.80
C MET A 61 10.04 -9.27 2.70
N LEU A 62 9.34 -8.31 2.09
CA LEU A 62 8.39 -8.57 1.03
C LEU A 62 9.10 -9.10 -0.23
N VAL A 63 10.16 -8.42 -0.66
CA VAL A 63 10.89 -8.71 -1.91
C VAL A 63 11.75 -9.96 -1.78
N GLU A 64 12.50 -10.11 -0.69
CA GLU A 64 13.48 -11.18 -0.53
C GLU A 64 12.88 -12.47 0.03
N GLU A 65 11.77 -12.40 0.79
CA GLU A 65 11.24 -13.55 1.53
C GLU A 65 9.79 -13.87 1.15
N ILE A 66 8.85 -12.94 1.33
CA ILE A 66 7.41 -13.23 1.26
C ILE A 66 6.98 -13.53 -0.19
N ILE A 67 7.37 -12.71 -1.17
CA ILE A 67 7.02 -12.93 -2.57
C ILE A 67 7.62 -14.27 -3.05
N PRO A 68 8.93 -14.54 -2.93
CA PRO A 68 9.50 -15.81 -3.36
C PRO A 68 8.86 -17.02 -2.66
N MET A 69 8.58 -16.93 -1.36
CA MET A 69 7.93 -18.00 -0.61
C MET A 69 6.50 -18.26 -1.09
N ALA A 70 5.70 -17.21 -1.26
CA ALA A 70 4.30 -17.33 -1.68
C ALA A 70 4.18 -17.91 -3.09
N GLU A 71 4.99 -17.42 -4.04
CA GLU A 71 4.92 -17.87 -5.43
C GLU A 71 5.44 -19.31 -5.59
N LYS A 72 6.50 -19.67 -4.84
CA LYS A 72 6.98 -21.05 -4.80
C LYS A 72 5.95 -22.01 -4.21
N LYS A 73 5.28 -21.62 -3.13
CA LYS A 73 4.36 -22.50 -2.39
C LYS A 73 3.01 -22.65 -3.08
N TYR A 74 2.47 -21.56 -3.62
CA TYR A 74 1.09 -21.50 -4.12
C TYR A 74 1.00 -21.32 -5.64
N GLN A 75 2.13 -21.19 -6.35
CA GLN A 75 2.21 -21.20 -7.82
C GLN A 75 1.36 -20.11 -8.51
N PHE A 76 1.32 -18.90 -7.95
CA PHE A 76 0.71 -17.70 -8.56
C PHE A 76 1.73 -16.57 -8.72
N GLY A 77 1.33 -15.46 -9.35
CA GLY A 77 2.03 -14.15 -9.23
C GLY A 77 3.33 -13.96 -10.00
N GLY A 78 3.89 -14.99 -10.64
CA GLY A 78 5.25 -15.03 -11.22
C GLY A 78 5.66 -14.01 -12.28
N CYS A 79 4.90 -12.94 -12.52
CA CYS A 79 5.33 -11.76 -13.27
C CYS A 79 4.65 -10.49 -12.73
N LYS A 80 5.25 -9.34 -13.05
CA LYS A 80 4.80 -8.00 -12.64
C LYS A 80 3.33 -7.75 -12.94
N GLU A 81 2.88 -8.13 -14.14
CA GLU A 81 1.52 -7.90 -14.66
C GLU A 81 0.45 -8.68 -13.88
N LYS A 82 0.86 -9.65 -13.06
CA LYS A 82 -0.02 -10.45 -12.19
C LYS A 82 0.15 -10.11 -10.71
N ARG A 83 0.87 -9.04 -10.40
CA ARG A 83 1.19 -8.64 -9.03
C ARG A 83 0.77 -7.20 -8.76
N GLY A 84 0.07 -7.03 -7.65
CA GLY A 84 -0.36 -5.73 -7.15
C GLY A 84 0.02 -5.53 -5.69
N MET A 85 0.26 -4.28 -5.31
CA MET A 85 0.48 -3.88 -3.92
C MET A 85 -0.51 -2.79 -3.55
N ALA A 86 -1.15 -2.95 -2.39
CA ALA A 86 -2.02 -1.95 -1.83
C ALA A 86 -1.90 -1.94 -0.30
N GLY A 87 -2.21 -0.80 0.31
CA GLY A 87 -2.21 -0.67 1.76
C GLY A 87 -2.93 0.58 2.26
N LEU A 88 -3.32 0.52 3.54
CA LEU A 88 -4.04 1.60 4.22
C LEU A 88 -3.15 2.34 5.23
N SER A 89 -3.30 3.66 5.36
CA SER A 89 -2.60 4.47 6.39
C SER A 89 -1.08 4.24 6.38
N MET A 90 -0.47 3.71 7.44
CA MET A 90 0.94 3.29 7.45
C MET A 90 1.28 2.36 6.28
N GLY A 91 0.44 1.36 6.00
CA GLY A 91 0.60 0.43 4.88
C GLY A 91 0.59 1.09 3.51
N SER A 92 0.01 2.29 3.39
CA SER A 92 0.06 3.08 2.15
C SER A 92 1.42 3.74 1.92
N VAL A 93 2.11 4.16 2.99
CA VAL A 93 3.48 4.69 2.94
C VAL A 93 4.43 3.55 2.56
N GLN A 94 4.27 2.39 3.21
CA GLN A 94 4.99 1.18 2.86
C GLN A 94 4.77 0.79 1.40
N THR A 95 3.52 0.83 0.93
CA THR A 95 3.19 0.57 -0.48
C THR A 95 3.88 1.54 -1.42
N THR A 96 3.77 2.85 -1.19
CA THR A 96 4.36 3.85 -2.09
C THR A 96 5.88 3.76 -2.14
N ARG A 97 6.54 3.52 -0.99
CA ARG A 97 7.98 3.32 -0.96
C ARG A 97 8.39 2.08 -1.76
N THR A 98 7.78 0.94 -1.46
CA THR A 98 8.12 -0.33 -2.12
C THR A 98 7.89 -0.30 -3.62
N ILE A 99 6.79 0.27 -4.12
CA ILE A 99 6.53 0.31 -5.57
C ILE A 99 7.44 1.29 -6.31
N CYS A 100 7.90 2.35 -5.63
CA CYS A 100 8.84 3.30 -6.21
C CYS A 100 10.27 2.73 -6.25
N ASP A 101 10.66 1.97 -5.23
CA ASP A 101 11.98 1.34 -5.16
C ASP A 101 12.05 0.05 -6.01
N HIS A 102 10.91 -0.62 -6.25
CA HIS A 102 10.79 -1.85 -7.04
C HIS A 102 9.65 -1.79 -8.08
N PRO A 103 9.68 -0.83 -9.02
CA PRO A 103 8.63 -0.67 -10.01
C PRO A 103 8.55 -1.86 -10.98
N ASP A 104 9.58 -2.71 -11.05
CA ASP A 104 9.62 -3.93 -11.85
C ASP A 104 8.83 -5.10 -11.24
N LEU A 105 8.38 -4.99 -9.98
CA LEU A 105 7.69 -6.09 -9.30
C LEU A 105 6.16 -5.97 -9.29
N PHE A 106 5.59 -4.77 -9.44
CA PHE A 106 4.16 -4.54 -9.30
C PHE A 106 3.59 -3.78 -10.48
N SER A 107 2.41 -4.17 -10.97
CA SER A 107 1.68 -3.44 -12.02
C SER A 107 0.42 -2.75 -11.49
N GLU A 108 -0.04 -3.09 -10.29
CA GLU A 108 -1.29 -2.58 -9.73
C GLU A 108 -1.05 -1.96 -8.35
N VAL A 109 -1.40 -0.68 -8.17
CA VAL A 109 -1.06 0.09 -6.97
C VAL A 109 -2.33 0.68 -6.33
N GLY A 110 -2.52 0.42 -5.03
CA GLY A 110 -3.64 0.96 -4.24
C GLY A 110 -3.20 1.65 -2.94
N ILE A 111 -3.44 2.95 -2.83
CA ILE A 111 -3.00 3.80 -1.71
C ILE A 111 -4.25 4.30 -0.98
N PHE A 112 -4.62 3.66 0.13
CA PHE A 112 -5.88 3.92 0.86
C PHE A 112 -5.68 4.79 2.10
N SER A 113 -6.47 5.86 2.25
CA SER A 113 -6.26 6.92 3.26
C SER A 113 -4.79 7.28 3.40
N GLY A 114 -4.12 7.38 2.26
CA GLY A 114 -2.72 7.04 2.16
C GLY A 114 -1.85 8.09 1.51
N PHE A 115 -0.57 8.03 1.85
CA PHE A 115 0.38 9.10 1.57
C PHE A 115 1.48 8.63 0.63
N ILE A 116 1.91 9.56 -0.21
CA ILE A 116 3.04 9.39 -1.13
C ILE A 116 4.35 9.64 -0.38
N ARG A 117 4.38 10.62 0.53
CA ARG A 117 5.56 10.90 1.36
C ARG A 117 5.64 9.95 2.56
N ASP A 118 6.86 9.53 2.87
CA ASP A 118 7.19 8.87 4.12
C ASP A 118 7.47 9.93 5.20
N ASN A 119 6.46 10.21 6.00
CA ASN A 119 6.59 11.06 7.20
C ASN A 119 6.63 10.21 8.48
N ILE A 120 6.97 8.93 8.38
CA ILE A 120 7.13 8.03 9.51
C ILE A 120 8.62 7.95 9.84
N GLU A 121 9.50 7.72 8.86
CA GLU A 121 10.94 7.67 9.07
C GLU A 121 11.49 9.01 9.56
N GLY A 122 12.19 8.97 10.71
CA GLY A 122 12.75 10.14 11.37
C GLY A 122 11.75 11.10 12.01
N ASN A 123 10.47 10.72 12.10
CA ASN A 123 9.50 11.45 12.90
C ASN A 123 9.67 11.09 14.39
N PRO A 124 9.88 12.06 15.31
CA PRO A 124 10.12 11.78 16.72
C PRO A 124 9.01 10.99 17.44
N ASP A 125 7.77 11.11 16.98
CA ASP A 125 6.60 10.47 17.60
C ASP A 125 6.24 9.13 16.93
N ARG A 126 6.81 8.82 15.77
CA ARG A 126 6.41 7.67 14.93
C ARG A 126 7.54 6.73 14.55
N ASP A 127 8.79 7.20 14.56
CA ASP A 127 9.97 6.38 14.30
C ASP A 127 10.56 5.83 15.60
N ALA A 128 10.28 4.56 15.90
CA ALA A 128 10.82 3.92 17.08
C ALA A 128 12.35 3.73 17.04
N VAL A 129 12.97 3.83 15.86
CA VAL A 129 14.42 3.64 15.68
C VAL A 129 15.20 4.95 15.93
N GLY A 130 14.54 6.12 15.82
CA GLY A 130 15.16 7.43 16.04
C GLY A 130 16.11 7.86 14.92
N ARG A 131 15.72 7.63 13.65
CA ARG A 131 16.51 8.04 12.47
C ARG A 131 16.37 9.53 12.21
N LYS A 132 17.14 10.03 11.23
CA LYS A 132 16.95 11.38 10.69
C LYS A 132 15.74 11.38 9.73
N PRO A 133 15.05 12.53 9.56
CA PRO A 133 13.98 12.65 8.60
C PRO A 133 14.41 12.16 7.22
N TYR A 134 13.60 11.29 6.62
CA TYR A 134 13.90 10.71 5.32
C TYR A 134 13.75 11.74 4.19
N GLU A 135 14.70 11.73 3.26
CA GLU A 135 14.79 12.69 2.15
C GLU A 135 13.83 12.37 0.98
N GLN A 136 12.91 11.41 1.16
CA GLN A 136 11.91 11.04 0.15
C GLN A 136 12.53 10.55 -1.17
N THR A 137 13.67 9.85 -1.12
CA THR A 137 14.41 9.50 -2.33
C THR A 137 13.64 8.55 -3.25
N HIS A 138 12.71 7.75 -2.71
CA HIS A 138 11.81 6.90 -3.48
C HIS A 138 10.97 7.70 -4.50
N LEU A 139 10.63 8.96 -4.21
CA LEU A 139 9.84 9.79 -5.13
C LEU A 139 10.58 10.14 -6.43
N LYS A 140 11.90 9.94 -6.50
CA LYS A 140 12.66 10.09 -7.75
C LYS A 140 12.19 9.12 -8.84
N ALA A 141 11.60 7.98 -8.48
CA ALA A 141 11.00 7.08 -9.45
C ALA A 141 9.90 7.78 -10.28
N MET A 142 9.17 8.72 -9.68
CA MET A 142 8.11 9.48 -10.36
C MET A 142 8.65 10.53 -11.35
N ASP A 143 9.96 10.80 -11.35
CA ASP A 143 10.60 11.69 -12.35
C ASP A 143 10.92 10.98 -13.66
N ASP A 144 10.81 9.64 -13.69
CA ASP A 144 11.01 8.89 -14.93
C ASP A 144 9.84 9.15 -15.89
N PRO A 145 10.11 9.59 -17.15
CA PRO A 145 9.06 9.78 -18.16
C PRO A 145 8.18 8.54 -18.40
N ASP A 146 8.71 7.34 -18.15
CA ASP A 146 8.01 6.07 -18.29
C ASP A 146 7.25 5.64 -17.02
N PHE A 147 7.26 6.41 -15.93
CA PHE A 147 6.60 6.03 -14.68
C PHE A 147 5.12 5.69 -14.87
N ASN A 148 4.41 6.45 -15.72
CA ASN A 148 3.01 6.19 -16.04
C ASN A 148 2.77 4.87 -16.79
N ASN A 149 3.82 4.27 -17.36
CA ASN A 149 3.78 2.96 -18.01
C ASN A 149 4.21 1.83 -17.06
N TYR A 150 4.73 2.14 -15.88
CA TYR A 150 5.12 1.11 -14.91
C TYR A 150 3.91 0.39 -14.33
N PHE A 151 2.80 1.10 -14.13
CA PHE A 151 1.62 0.57 -13.47
C PHE A 151 0.41 0.67 -14.38
N HIS A 152 -0.37 -0.40 -14.50
CA HIS A 152 -1.67 -0.38 -15.17
C HIS A 152 -2.71 0.37 -14.34
N THR A 153 -2.64 0.24 -13.02
CA THR A 153 -3.49 0.96 -12.07
C THR A 153 -2.64 1.68 -11.03
N PHE A 154 -2.91 2.98 -10.85
CA PHE A 154 -2.42 3.76 -9.72
C PHE A 154 -3.61 4.44 -9.04
N PHE A 155 -4.11 3.85 -7.95
CA PHE A 155 -5.34 4.27 -7.29
C PHE A 155 -5.06 4.91 -5.93
N ARG A 156 -5.52 6.16 -5.73
CA ARG A 156 -5.44 6.91 -4.47
C ARG A 156 -6.84 7.20 -3.94
N CYS A 157 -7.08 6.91 -2.66
CA CYS A 157 -8.35 7.24 -2.02
C CYS A 157 -8.21 7.73 -0.58
N ILE A 158 -9.24 8.45 -0.10
CA ILE A 158 -9.36 8.86 1.31
C ILE A 158 -10.83 9.11 1.70
N GLY A 159 -11.12 9.12 3.00
CA GLY A 159 -12.38 9.60 3.56
C GLY A 159 -12.53 11.13 3.50
N ASP A 160 -13.75 11.64 3.32
CA ASP A 160 -14.05 13.07 3.31
C ASP A 160 -13.94 13.74 4.69
N ASN A 161 -14.05 12.95 5.76
CA ASN A 161 -13.87 13.35 7.15
C ASN A 161 -12.62 12.72 7.79
N ASP A 162 -11.70 12.20 6.97
CA ASP A 162 -10.43 11.64 7.43
C ASP A 162 -9.56 12.75 8.07
N CYS A 163 -8.99 12.47 9.23
CA CYS A 163 -8.16 13.43 9.98
C CYS A 163 -6.88 13.82 9.22
N PHE A 164 -6.48 13.04 8.21
CA PHE A 164 -5.34 13.34 7.34
C PHE A 164 -5.72 13.90 5.97
N ARG A 165 -7.00 14.29 5.77
CA ARG A 165 -7.48 14.78 4.48
C ARG A 165 -6.67 15.97 3.95
N SER A 166 -6.32 16.95 4.79
CA SER A 166 -5.52 18.10 4.35
C SER A 166 -4.19 17.65 3.75
N ARG A 167 -3.49 16.74 4.41
CA ARG A 167 -2.22 16.18 3.94
C ARG A 167 -2.39 15.42 2.62
N PHE A 168 -3.44 14.61 2.48
CA PHE A 168 -3.73 13.92 1.22
C PHE A 168 -3.93 14.90 0.06
N LEU A 169 -4.64 16.01 0.29
CA LEU A 169 -4.83 17.06 -0.71
C LEU A 169 -3.54 17.81 -1.04
N GLU A 170 -2.69 18.08 -0.06
CA GLU A 170 -1.38 18.70 -0.28
C GLU A 170 -0.47 17.83 -1.17
N GLU A 171 -0.58 16.51 -1.06
CA GLU A 171 0.19 15.57 -1.87
C GLU A 171 -0.35 15.44 -3.32
N ASP A 172 -1.53 15.97 -3.63
CA ASP A 172 -1.99 16.10 -5.03
C ASP A 172 -1.06 17.00 -5.85
N ALA A 173 -0.36 17.94 -5.21
CA ALA A 173 0.67 18.76 -5.86
C ALA A 173 1.85 17.91 -6.38
N ILE A 174 2.20 16.82 -5.69
CA ILE A 174 3.27 15.91 -6.14
C ILE A 174 2.84 15.19 -7.40
N ILE A 175 1.62 14.65 -7.42
CA ILE A 175 1.06 13.98 -8.59
C ILE A 175 1.03 14.92 -9.79
N GLN A 176 0.59 16.16 -9.59
CA GLN A 176 0.52 17.18 -10.64
C GLN A 176 1.91 17.60 -11.14
N GLU A 177 2.85 17.86 -10.24
CA GLU A 177 4.22 18.28 -10.58
C GLU A 177 4.97 17.18 -11.34
N LYS A 178 4.82 15.93 -10.91
CA LYS A 178 5.46 14.75 -11.53
C LYS A 178 4.72 14.23 -12.77
N GLY A 179 3.51 14.74 -13.03
CA GLY A 179 2.69 14.29 -14.16
C GLY A 179 2.21 12.84 -14.04
N VAL A 180 2.03 12.34 -12.81
CA VAL A 180 1.59 10.95 -12.57
C VAL A 180 0.10 10.81 -12.88
N HIS A 181 -0.26 9.78 -13.65
CA HIS A 181 -1.65 9.42 -13.93
C HIS A 181 -2.20 8.60 -12.76
N GLU A 182 -3.30 9.07 -12.17
CA GLU A 182 -3.95 8.37 -11.07
C GLU A 182 -5.47 8.26 -11.25
N ILE A 183 -6.03 7.22 -10.63
CA ILE A 183 -7.45 7.15 -10.31
C ILE A 183 -7.60 7.66 -8.88
N ARG A 184 -8.30 8.77 -8.69
CA ARG A 184 -8.49 9.39 -7.38
C ARG A 184 -9.94 9.36 -6.93
N LYS A 185 -10.21 8.92 -5.70
CA LYS A 185 -11.58 8.87 -5.17
C LYS A 185 -11.68 9.26 -3.69
N ILE A 186 -12.68 10.06 -3.35
CA ILE A 186 -13.02 10.42 -1.98
C ILE A 186 -14.28 9.66 -1.57
N TYR A 187 -14.26 9.04 -0.39
CA TYR A 187 -15.37 8.27 0.17
C TYR A 187 -15.98 8.99 1.37
N PRO A 188 -17.29 8.83 1.66
CA PRO A 188 -17.86 9.29 2.91
C PRO A 188 -17.26 8.53 4.11
N GLY A 189 -16.73 9.25 5.10
CA GLY A 189 -16.23 8.65 6.35
C GLY A 189 -14.88 9.19 6.82
N GLY A 190 -14.40 8.65 7.95
CA GLY A 190 -13.16 9.03 8.61
C GLY A 190 -11.97 8.14 8.26
N HIS A 191 -10.98 8.11 9.16
CA HIS A 191 -9.80 7.26 9.05
C HIS A 191 -10.05 5.86 9.61
N ASP A 192 -10.95 5.09 8.98
CA ASP A 192 -11.43 3.83 9.52
C ASP A 192 -11.84 2.80 8.45
N TRP A 193 -12.11 1.57 8.92
CA TRP A 193 -12.47 0.43 8.08
C TRP A 193 -13.75 0.61 7.25
N ASN A 194 -14.66 1.52 7.62
CA ASN A 194 -15.83 1.81 6.79
C ASN A 194 -15.46 2.55 5.49
N VAL A 195 -14.29 3.20 5.44
CA VAL A 195 -13.71 3.78 4.22
C VAL A 195 -12.83 2.77 3.49
N TRP A 196 -12.02 1.99 4.20
CA TRP A 196 -11.07 1.08 3.55
C TRP A 196 -11.74 -0.12 2.85
N ARG A 197 -12.87 -0.61 3.38
CA ARG A 197 -13.67 -1.66 2.73
C ARG A 197 -14.16 -1.25 1.33
N PRO A 198 -14.86 -0.10 1.14
CA PRO A 198 -15.27 0.32 -0.18
C PRO A 198 -14.07 0.73 -1.07
N CYS A 199 -13.00 1.33 -0.53
CA CYS A 199 -11.76 1.54 -1.29
C CYS A 199 -11.22 0.23 -1.89
N PHE A 200 -11.12 -0.84 -1.08
CA PHE A 200 -10.67 -2.14 -1.56
C PHE A 200 -11.65 -2.78 -2.54
N THR A 201 -12.95 -2.64 -2.31
CA THR A 201 -14.00 -3.15 -3.21
C THR A 201 -13.86 -2.58 -4.62
N ASP A 202 -13.59 -1.27 -4.72
CA ASP A 202 -13.39 -0.61 -6.01
C ASP A 202 -12.03 -0.96 -6.61
N PHE A 203 -10.96 -0.95 -5.80
CA PHE A 203 -9.62 -1.32 -6.27
C PHE A 203 -9.57 -2.74 -6.82
N ALA A 204 -10.16 -3.72 -6.13
CA ALA A 204 -10.23 -5.11 -6.58
C ALA A 204 -10.92 -5.23 -7.95
N GLN A 205 -11.88 -4.33 -8.24
CA GLN A 205 -12.51 -4.25 -9.54
C GLN A 205 -11.60 -3.64 -10.61
N MET A 206 -10.64 -2.78 -10.28
CA MET A 206 -9.79 -2.10 -11.27
C MET A 206 -8.66 -2.97 -11.82
N ILE A 207 -8.16 -3.91 -11.02
CA ILE A 207 -6.89 -4.60 -11.27
C ILE A 207 -7.01 -5.87 -12.12
N PHE A 208 -5.91 -6.27 -12.76
CA PHE A 208 -5.76 -7.50 -13.56
C PHE A 208 -6.79 -7.66 -14.70
N ARG A 209 -7.22 -6.52 -15.26
CA ARG A 209 -8.19 -6.47 -16.35
C ARG A 209 -7.57 -6.84 -17.69
#